data_AF-A0A380E459-F1
#
_entry.id   AF-A0A380E459-F1
#
_cell.length_a   1.000
_cell.length_b   1.000
_cell.length_c   1.000
_cell.angle_alpha   90.00
_cell.angle_beta   90.00
_cell.angle_gamma   90.00
#
_symmetry.space_group_name_H-M   'P 1'
#
loop_
_entity.id
_entity.type
_entity.pdbx_description
1 polymer ?
#
loop_
_entity_poly.entity_id
_entity_poly.type
_entity_poly.pdbx_seq_one_letter_code
_entity_poly.pdbx_strand_id
1 'polypeptide(L)'
;MNQAATNGVSTIKIIQPETKVKPAAREKINQKANELRAKINQDKEATAEERQVALDKINEFVNQAMTDITNNKTNQQVDDTTSQALANIALVTPEHIVRAGARDAVKQQYEAKKQEIEQAEHATDEEKQVALNQLANNEKRALQNIDQAIANNDVKRVESNGIATLKGVEPHIVVKPEAQEAIKASADNQVESIKDTPHATTDELDEANQQINDTLKQGQQDIDNTTQDAAVNDVRNQTIKAIEQIKPKVRRKRAALDNIDESNNNQLDAIRNTLDTTQDERNVAIDALNKIVNAIKNDIAQNKTNAEVDRTETDGNNNIQSDFT
;
A
#
# COMPACT_ATOMS: atom_id res chain seq x y z
N MET A 1 -7.64 -108.48 -31.93
CA MET A 1 -6.67 -107.40 -31.62
C MET A 1 -7.23 -105.97 -31.73
N ASN A 2 -8.48 -105.73 -32.15
CA ASN A 2 -8.98 -104.36 -32.39
C ASN A 2 -9.63 -103.68 -31.16
N GLN A 3 -10.27 -104.41 -30.24
CA GLN A 3 -11.06 -103.80 -29.16
C GLN A 3 -10.20 -103.05 -28.12
N ALA A 4 -9.03 -103.57 -27.77
CA ALA A 4 -8.11 -102.93 -26.81
C ALA A 4 -7.49 -101.65 -27.38
N ALA A 5 -7.21 -101.62 -28.69
CA ALA A 5 -6.69 -100.44 -29.38
C ALA A 5 -7.76 -99.35 -29.50
N THR A 6 -8.99 -99.71 -29.86
CA THR A 6 -10.11 -98.76 -29.92
C THR A 6 -10.43 -98.18 -28.54
N ASN A 7 -10.47 -99.02 -27.50
CA ASN A 7 -10.71 -98.58 -26.13
C ASN A 7 -9.59 -97.68 -25.59
N GLY A 8 -8.32 -98.03 -25.83
CA GLY A 8 -7.17 -97.21 -25.42
C GLY A 8 -7.15 -95.83 -26.10
N VAL A 9 -7.47 -95.77 -27.40
CA VAL A 9 -7.57 -94.50 -28.15
C VAL A 9 -8.74 -93.65 -27.65
N SER A 10 -9.89 -94.25 -27.33
CA SER A 10 -11.03 -93.51 -26.76
C SER A 10 -10.73 -92.96 -25.35
N THR A 11 -9.99 -93.67 -24.51
CA THR A 11 -9.62 -93.19 -23.16
C THR A 11 -8.60 -92.05 -23.23
N ILE A 12 -7.64 -92.11 -24.15
CA ILE A 12 -6.66 -91.02 -24.38
C ILE A 12 -7.35 -89.76 -24.93
N LYS A 13 -8.38 -89.91 -25.78
CA LYS A 13 -9.18 -88.79 -26.31
C LYS A 13 -9.99 -88.02 -25.25
N ILE A 14 -10.21 -88.63 -24.07
CA ILE A 14 -10.96 -88.04 -22.95
C ILE A 14 -10.03 -87.35 -21.95
N ILE A 15 -8.71 -87.54 -22.04
CA ILE A 15 -7.75 -86.79 -21.22
C ILE A 15 -7.67 -85.36 -21.77
N GLN A 16 -8.57 -84.50 -21.30
CA GLN A 16 -8.40 -83.06 -21.43
C GLN A 16 -7.48 -82.59 -20.30
N PRO A 17 -6.37 -81.90 -20.60
CA PRO A 17 -5.53 -81.30 -19.56
C PRO A 17 -6.35 -80.25 -18.79
N GLU A 18 -6.35 -80.34 -17.45
CA GLU A 18 -6.96 -79.30 -16.63
C GLU A 18 -6.21 -77.96 -16.80
N THR A 19 -6.91 -76.92 -17.23
CA THR A 19 -6.33 -75.60 -17.52
C THR A 19 -6.44 -74.64 -16.32
N LYS A 20 -5.91 -75.00 -15.14
CA LYS A 20 -6.09 -74.18 -13.91
C LYS A 20 -5.10 -73.01 -13.76
N VAL A 21 -3.85 -73.19 -14.20
CA VAL A 21 -2.75 -72.26 -13.86
C VAL A 21 -2.87 -70.92 -14.59
N LYS A 22 -3.07 -70.92 -15.92
CA LYS A 22 -3.17 -69.68 -16.70
C LYS A 22 -4.40 -68.83 -16.34
N PRO A 23 -5.62 -69.39 -16.21
CA PRO A 23 -6.77 -68.59 -15.76
C PRO A 23 -6.57 -67.98 -14.38
N ALA A 24 -6.02 -68.73 -13.41
CA ALA A 24 -5.74 -68.21 -12.08
C ALA A 24 -4.73 -67.05 -12.09
N ALA A 25 -3.69 -67.13 -12.94
CA ALA A 25 -2.73 -66.06 -13.13
C ALA A 25 -3.38 -64.78 -13.70
N ARG A 26 -4.21 -64.91 -14.74
CA ARG A 26 -4.95 -63.79 -15.34
C ARG A 26 -5.88 -63.13 -14.33
N GLU A 27 -6.60 -63.93 -13.56
CA GLU A 27 -7.52 -63.45 -12.54
C GLU A 27 -6.77 -62.63 -11.48
N LYS A 28 -5.65 -63.13 -10.96
CA LYS A 28 -4.81 -62.40 -10.00
C LYS A 28 -4.34 -61.04 -10.53
N ILE A 29 -3.89 -60.99 -11.79
CA ILE A 29 -3.44 -59.75 -12.44
C ILE A 29 -4.62 -58.77 -12.58
N ASN A 30 -5.77 -59.23 -13.03
CA ASN A 30 -6.96 -58.39 -13.19
C ASN A 30 -7.46 -57.84 -11.86
N GLN A 31 -7.48 -58.65 -10.80
CA GLN A 31 -7.83 -58.21 -9.45
C GLN A 31 -6.88 -57.10 -8.99
N LYS A 32 -5.56 -57.30 -9.11
CA LYS A 32 -4.57 -56.30 -8.72
C LYS A 32 -4.70 -55.00 -9.52
N ALA A 33 -4.90 -55.11 -10.83
CA ALA A 33 -5.12 -53.95 -11.68
C ALA A 33 -6.38 -53.18 -11.28
N ASN A 34 -7.48 -53.87 -11.00
CA ASN A 34 -8.73 -53.24 -10.58
C ASN A 34 -8.61 -52.53 -9.23
N GLU A 35 -7.93 -53.15 -8.26
CA GLU A 35 -7.62 -52.50 -6.98
C GLU A 35 -6.84 -51.19 -7.18
N LEU A 36 -5.81 -51.20 -8.04
CA LEU A 36 -4.99 -50.02 -8.25
C LEU A 36 -5.70 -48.95 -9.07
N ARG A 37 -6.48 -49.31 -10.09
CA ARG A 37 -7.34 -48.37 -10.82
C ARG A 37 -8.30 -47.66 -9.87
N ALA A 38 -8.90 -48.37 -8.92
CA ALA A 38 -9.78 -47.77 -7.92
C ALA A 38 -9.03 -46.75 -7.03
N LYS A 39 -7.80 -47.08 -6.60
CA LYS A 39 -6.95 -46.14 -5.84
C LYS A 39 -6.60 -44.90 -6.65
N ILE A 40 -6.17 -45.07 -7.90
CA ILE A 40 -5.86 -43.95 -8.81
C ILE A 40 -7.08 -43.06 -9.00
N ASN A 41 -8.26 -43.62 -9.23
CA ASN A 41 -9.49 -42.84 -9.41
C ASN A 41 -9.91 -42.06 -8.15
N GLN A 42 -9.43 -42.44 -6.97
CA GLN A 42 -9.65 -41.74 -5.71
C GLN A 42 -8.56 -40.72 -5.37
N ASP A 43 -7.48 -40.67 -6.17
CA ASP A 43 -6.43 -39.68 -6.04
C ASP A 43 -6.98 -38.29 -6.37
N LYS A 44 -7.09 -37.46 -5.33
CA LYS A 44 -7.59 -36.09 -5.43
C LYS A 44 -6.53 -35.11 -5.87
N GLU A 45 -5.26 -35.48 -5.84
CA GLU A 45 -4.15 -34.58 -6.08
C GLU A 45 -3.69 -34.59 -7.53
N ALA A 46 -3.89 -35.72 -8.21
CA ALA A 46 -3.77 -35.80 -9.66
C ALA A 46 -4.96 -35.14 -10.37
N THR A 47 -4.69 -34.50 -11.51
CA THR A 47 -5.75 -34.11 -12.43
C THR A 47 -6.33 -35.31 -13.16
N ALA A 48 -7.43 -35.11 -13.90
CA ALA A 48 -8.02 -36.16 -14.73
C ALA A 48 -7.02 -36.73 -15.74
N GLU A 49 -6.23 -35.87 -16.38
CA GLU A 49 -5.24 -36.28 -17.36
C GLU A 49 -4.07 -37.05 -16.72
N GLU A 50 -3.56 -36.60 -15.58
CA GLU A 50 -2.49 -37.31 -14.84
C GLU A 50 -2.94 -38.70 -14.37
N ARG A 51 -4.19 -38.82 -13.90
CA ARG A 51 -4.79 -40.13 -13.60
C ARG A 51 -4.91 -41.00 -14.85
N GLN A 52 -5.35 -40.44 -15.97
CA GLN A 52 -5.54 -41.20 -17.20
C GLN A 52 -4.22 -41.80 -17.71
N VAL A 53 -3.11 -41.05 -17.65
CA VAL A 53 -1.78 -41.57 -18.00
C VAL A 53 -1.41 -42.80 -17.15
N ALA A 54 -1.66 -42.75 -15.83
CA ALA A 54 -1.40 -43.88 -14.95
C ALA A 54 -2.34 -45.07 -15.23
N LEU A 55 -3.63 -44.84 -15.50
CA LEU A 55 -4.58 -45.88 -15.88
C LEU A 55 -4.18 -46.57 -17.20
N ASP A 56 -3.74 -45.80 -18.19
CA ASP A 56 -3.26 -46.31 -19.46
C ASP A 56 -2.01 -47.17 -19.28
N LYS A 57 -1.10 -46.78 -18.36
CA LYS A 57 0.08 -47.58 -18.04
C LYS A 57 -0.27 -48.92 -17.38
N ILE A 58 -1.30 -48.96 -16.52
CA ILE A 58 -1.83 -50.22 -16.00
C ILE A 58 -2.38 -51.10 -17.13
N ASN A 59 -3.14 -50.52 -18.06
CA ASN A 59 -3.70 -51.25 -19.19
C ASN A 59 -2.60 -51.87 -20.07
N GLU A 60 -1.52 -51.12 -20.32
CA GLU A 60 -0.34 -51.61 -21.04
C GLU A 60 0.28 -52.83 -20.34
N PHE A 61 0.55 -52.74 -19.02
CA PHE A 61 1.12 -53.85 -18.26
C PHE A 61 0.21 -55.07 -18.19
N VAL A 62 -1.10 -54.88 -18.05
CA VAL A 62 -2.07 -55.97 -18.06
C VAL A 62 -2.08 -56.64 -19.44
N ASN A 63 -2.19 -55.89 -20.53
CA ASN A 63 -2.23 -56.44 -21.89
C ASN A 63 -0.95 -57.21 -22.24
N GLN A 64 0.21 -56.69 -21.84
CA GLN A 64 1.49 -57.37 -22.02
C GLN A 64 1.50 -58.71 -21.26
N ALA A 65 1.15 -58.70 -19.97
CA ALA A 65 1.11 -59.92 -19.16
C ALA A 65 0.09 -60.96 -19.68
N MET A 66 -1.07 -60.51 -20.19
CA MET A 66 -2.08 -61.38 -20.80
C MET A 66 -1.57 -62.06 -22.06
N THR A 67 -0.75 -61.36 -22.86
CA THR A 67 -0.10 -61.90 -24.05
C THR A 67 0.96 -62.91 -23.65
N ASP A 68 1.82 -62.56 -22.70
CA ASP A 68 2.90 -63.42 -22.21
C ASP A 68 2.38 -64.72 -21.59
N ILE A 69 1.35 -64.65 -20.74
CA ILE A 69 0.68 -65.85 -20.17
C ILE A 69 0.09 -66.74 -21.25
N THR A 70 -0.46 -66.18 -22.33
CA THR A 70 -0.93 -66.97 -23.48
C THR A 70 0.21 -67.80 -24.06
N ASN A 71 1.38 -67.16 -24.22
CA ASN A 71 2.54 -67.73 -24.90
C ASN A 71 3.36 -68.69 -24.02
N ASN A 72 3.35 -68.53 -22.69
CA ASN A 72 4.08 -69.37 -21.73
C ASN A 72 3.78 -70.86 -21.90
N LYS A 73 4.81 -71.70 -21.75
CA LYS A 73 4.76 -73.15 -21.98
C LYS A 73 4.88 -73.98 -20.71
N THR A 74 5.36 -73.41 -19.60
CA THR A 74 5.49 -74.08 -18.30
C THR A 74 4.77 -73.31 -17.20
N ASN A 75 4.47 -74.00 -16.09
CA ASN A 75 3.89 -73.35 -14.90
C ASN A 75 4.85 -72.30 -14.32
N GLN A 76 6.15 -72.60 -14.26
CA GLN A 76 7.17 -71.66 -13.80
C GLN A 76 7.15 -70.35 -14.59
N GLN A 77 7.07 -70.43 -15.93
CA GLN A 77 6.97 -69.22 -16.76
C GLN A 77 5.71 -68.41 -16.44
N VAL A 78 4.57 -69.08 -16.22
CA VAL A 78 3.32 -68.39 -15.82
C VAL A 78 3.49 -67.72 -14.45
N ASP A 79 4.12 -68.37 -13.49
CA ASP A 79 4.35 -67.82 -12.15
C ASP A 79 5.32 -66.63 -12.18
N ASP A 80 6.39 -66.70 -12.97
CA ASP A 80 7.36 -65.63 -13.16
C ASP A 80 6.70 -64.41 -13.83
N THR A 81 5.97 -64.61 -14.95
CA THR A 81 5.23 -63.54 -15.62
C THR A 81 4.19 -62.92 -14.69
N THR A 82 3.49 -63.73 -13.90
CA THR A 82 2.51 -63.23 -12.92
C THR A 82 3.18 -62.35 -11.88
N SER A 83 4.29 -62.82 -11.30
CA SER A 83 5.04 -62.09 -10.27
C SER A 83 5.56 -60.76 -10.81
N GLN A 84 6.14 -60.75 -12.01
CA GLN A 84 6.62 -59.53 -12.65
C GLN A 84 5.49 -58.54 -12.97
N ALA A 85 4.36 -59.03 -13.49
CA ALA A 85 3.21 -58.19 -13.80
C ALA A 85 2.63 -57.53 -12.54
N LEU A 86 2.51 -58.29 -11.45
CA LEU A 86 2.05 -57.77 -10.15
C LEU A 86 3.00 -56.70 -9.62
N ALA A 87 4.32 -56.89 -9.73
CA ALA A 87 5.33 -55.92 -9.33
C ALA A 87 5.24 -54.63 -10.17
N ASN A 88 5.17 -54.75 -11.49
CA ASN A 88 5.07 -53.60 -12.40
C ASN A 88 3.79 -52.80 -12.17
N ILE A 89 2.65 -53.48 -12.08
CA ILE A 89 1.36 -52.82 -11.79
C ILE A 89 1.45 -52.09 -10.45
N ALA A 90 1.98 -52.71 -9.40
CA ALA A 90 2.05 -52.11 -8.06
C ALA A 90 2.85 -50.80 -7.98
N LEU A 91 3.73 -50.51 -8.93
CA LEU A 91 4.53 -49.28 -8.98
C LEU A 91 3.83 -48.13 -9.72
N VAL A 92 2.73 -48.38 -10.41
CA VAL A 92 2.05 -47.33 -11.18
C VAL A 92 1.33 -46.37 -10.23
N THR A 93 1.68 -45.09 -10.34
CA THR A 93 1.05 -43.98 -9.61
C THR A 93 0.85 -42.79 -10.55
N PRO A 94 -0.17 -41.94 -10.33
CA PRO A 94 -0.31 -40.69 -11.06
C PRO A 94 0.81 -39.71 -10.68
N GLU A 95 1.15 -38.84 -11.62
CA GLU A 95 1.96 -37.66 -11.31
C GLU A 95 1.08 -36.59 -10.63
N HIS A 96 1.72 -35.67 -9.88
CA HIS A 96 1.05 -34.57 -9.14
C HIS A 96 1.67 -33.22 -9.48
N ILE A 97 1.84 -32.95 -10.78
CA ILE A 97 2.63 -31.80 -11.25
C ILE A 97 1.73 -30.57 -11.41
N VAL A 98 0.56 -30.73 -12.02
CA VAL A 98 -0.21 -29.57 -12.49
C VAL A 98 -0.76 -28.73 -11.34
N ARG A 99 -1.34 -29.36 -10.31
CA ARG A 99 -1.82 -28.62 -9.13
C ARG A 99 -0.70 -28.08 -8.25
N ALA A 100 0.37 -28.85 -8.08
CA ALA A 100 1.53 -28.41 -7.31
C ALA A 100 2.14 -27.14 -7.92
N GLY A 101 2.38 -27.15 -9.24
CA GLY A 101 2.90 -25.98 -9.96
C GLY A 101 1.99 -24.75 -9.85
N ALA A 102 0.66 -24.94 -9.99
CA ALA A 102 -0.29 -23.84 -9.85
C ALA A 102 -0.33 -23.23 -8.43
N ARG A 103 -0.27 -24.08 -7.39
CA ARG A 103 -0.21 -23.61 -5.99
C ARG A 103 1.08 -22.81 -5.74
N ASP A 104 2.21 -23.29 -6.28
CA ASP A 104 3.50 -22.60 -6.14
C ASP A 104 3.49 -21.24 -6.86
N ALA A 105 2.91 -21.17 -8.07
CA ALA A 105 2.76 -19.92 -8.81
C ALA A 105 1.90 -18.89 -8.05
N VAL A 106 0.78 -19.32 -7.45
CA VAL A 106 -0.07 -18.45 -6.62
C VAL A 106 0.67 -17.94 -5.39
N LYS A 107 1.39 -18.81 -4.67
CA LYS A 107 2.18 -18.42 -3.48
C LYS A 107 3.30 -17.45 -3.83
N GLN A 108 4.02 -17.67 -4.94
CA GLN A 108 5.05 -16.74 -5.40
C GLN A 108 4.47 -15.36 -5.72
N GLN A 109 3.31 -15.32 -6.39
CA GLN A 109 2.63 -14.05 -6.66
C GLN A 109 2.13 -13.36 -5.39
N TYR A 110 1.65 -14.13 -4.41
CA TYR A 110 1.24 -13.61 -3.10
C TYR A 110 2.41 -12.93 -2.39
N GLU A 111 3.56 -13.59 -2.28
CA GLU A 111 4.73 -13.01 -1.61
C GLU A 111 5.26 -11.76 -2.34
N ALA A 112 5.31 -11.79 -3.67
CA ALA A 112 5.68 -10.61 -4.46
C ALA A 112 4.73 -9.43 -4.19
N LYS A 113 3.41 -9.68 -4.21
CA LYS A 113 2.42 -8.61 -4.01
C LYS A 113 2.40 -8.11 -2.57
N LYS A 114 2.61 -9.00 -1.60
CA LYS A 114 2.75 -8.64 -0.18
C LYS A 114 3.89 -7.64 0.02
N GLN A 115 5.05 -7.89 -0.58
CA GLN A 115 6.19 -6.96 -0.52
C GLN A 115 5.86 -5.62 -1.17
N GLU A 116 5.18 -5.60 -2.32
CA GLU A 116 4.73 -4.35 -2.97
C GLU A 116 3.81 -3.54 -2.03
N ILE A 117 2.86 -4.20 -1.34
CA ILE A 117 1.95 -3.54 -0.38
C ILE A 117 2.71 -3.01 0.84
N GLU A 118 3.64 -3.80 1.41
CA GLU A 118 4.45 -3.38 2.56
C GLU A 118 5.32 -2.16 2.23
N GLN A 119 5.80 -2.08 0.99
CA GLN A 119 6.63 -0.98 0.47
C GLN A 119 5.82 0.19 -0.10
N ALA A 120 4.49 0.14 -0.09
CA ALA A 120 3.67 1.23 -0.60
C ALA A 120 4.00 2.54 0.15
N GLU A 121 4.56 3.50 -0.58
CA GLU A 121 4.85 4.83 -0.07
C GLU A 121 3.54 5.60 0.19
N HIS A 122 3.58 6.53 1.12
CA HIS A 122 2.46 7.37 1.54
C HIS A 122 1.25 6.65 2.17
N ALA A 123 1.11 5.33 2.01
CA ALA A 123 0.11 4.53 2.70
C ALA A 123 0.43 4.44 4.20
N THR A 124 -0.59 4.54 5.05
CA THR A 124 -0.47 4.23 6.47
C THR A 124 -0.44 2.72 6.72
N ASP A 125 0.01 2.32 7.90
CA ASP A 125 0.08 0.92 8.30
C ASP A 125 -1.32 0.28 8.33
N GLU A 126 -2.36 1.04 8.73
CA GLU A 126 -3.74 0.61 8.69
C GLU A 126 -4.26 0.38 7.26
N GLU A 127 -3.98 1.30 6.33
CA GLU A 127 -4.33 1.17 4.90
C GLU A 127 -3.64 -0.06 4.27
N LYS A 128 -2.35 -0.28 4.60
CA LYS A 128 -1.60 -1.48 4.19
C LYS A 128 -2.21 -2.75 4.77
N GLN A 129 -2.56 -2.75 6.05
CA GLN A 129 -3.11 -3.93 6.72
C GLN A 129 -4.45 -4.36 6.11
N VAL A 130 -5.30 -3.41 5.70
CA VAL A 130 -6.54 -3.71 4.97
C VAL A 130 -6.23 -4.43 3.66
N ALA A 131 -5.27 -3.93 2.88
CA ALA A 131 -4.85 -4.54 1.62
C ALA A 131 -4.21 -5.94 1.83
N LEU A 132 -3.34 -6.10 2.84
CA LEU A 132 -2.73 -7.39 3.19
C LEU A 132 -3.78 -8.44 3.58
N ASN A 133 -4.79 -8.05 4.35
CA ASN A 133 -5.90 -8.94 4.71
C ASN A 133 -6.71 -9.37 3.48
N GLN A 134 -6.97 -8.44 2.56
CA GLN A 134 -7.63 -8.76 1.29
C GLN A 134 -6.78 -9.70 0.44
N LEU A 135 -5.47 -9.46 0.36
CA LEU A 135 -4.51 -10.29 -0.37
C LEU A 135 -4.49 -11.73 0.15
N ALA A 136 -4.39 -11.93 1.48
CA ALA A 136 -4.39 -13.24 2.10
C ALA A 136 -5.72 -14.00 1.88
N ASN A 137 -6.85 -13.31 1.95
CA ASN A 137 -8.15 -13.90 1.64
C ASN A 137 -8.25 -14.34 0.16
N ASN A 138 -7.70 -13.54 -0.76
CA ASN A 138 -7.67 -13.86 -2.17
C ASN A 138 -6.76 -15.08 -2.46
N GLU A 139 -5.59 -15.17 -1.80
CA GLU A 139 -4.69 -16.32 -1.92
C GLU A 139 -5.40 -17.62 -1.47
N LYS A 140 -6.02 -17.59 -0.28
CA LYS A 140 -6.78 -18.74 0.24
C LYS A 140 -7.85 -19.21 -0.74
N ARG A 141 -8.60 -18.27 -1.33
CA ARG A 141 -9.63 -18.60 -2.33
C ARG A 141 -9.04 -19.18 -3.61
N ALA A 142 -7.92 -18.65 -4.09
CA ALA A 142 -7.23 -19.17 -5.27
C ALA A 142 -6.74 -20.61 -5.04
N LEU A 143 -6.10 -20.88 -3.90
CA LEU A 143 -5.64 -22.22 -3.53
C LEU A 143 -6.80 -23.22 -3.42
N GLN A 144 -7.91 -22.82 -2.78
CA GLN A 144 -9.12 -23.65 -2.70
C GLN A 144 -9.71 -23.97 -4.09
N ASN A 145 -9.69 -23.01 -5.01
CA ASN A 145 -10.18 -23.24 -6.37
C ASN A 145 -9.26 -24.19 -7.15
N ILE A 146 -7.94 -24.11 -6.95
CA ILE A 146 -6.97 -25.06 -7.52
C ILE A 146 -7.25 -26.48 -7.01
N ASP A 147 -7.52 -26.64 -5.71
CA ASP A 147 -7.83 -27.94 -5.10
C ASP A 147 -9.14 -28.56 -5.64
N GLN A 148 -10.06 -27.74 -6.14
CA GLN A 148 -11.34 -28.17 -6.71
C GLN A 148 -11.27 -28.42 -8.22
N ALA A 149 -10.27 -27.88 -8.92
CA ALA A 149 -10.17 -27.96 -10.38
C ALA A 149 -9.79 -29.38 -10.86
N ILE A 150 -10.60 -29.98 -11.72
CA ILE A 150 -10.50 -31.41 -12.06
C ILE A 150 -9.50 -31.67 -13.18
N ALA A 151 -9.55 -30.88 -14.26
CA ALA A 151 -8.72 -31.05 -15.44
C ALA A 151 -7.54 -30.06 -15.48
N ASN A 152 -6.51 -30.39 -16.25
CA ASN A 152 -5.34 -29.53 -16.43
C ASN A 152 -5.70 -28.10 -16.87
N ASN A 153 -6.65 -27.97 -17.79
CA ASN A 153 -7.09 -26.66 -18.29
C ASN A 153 -7.90 -25.88 -17.24
N ASP A 154 -8.64 -26.57 -16.37
CA ASP A 154 -9.35 -25.92 -15.28
C ASP A 154 -8.37 -25.37 -14.25
N VAL A 155 -7.34 -26.15 -13.88
CA VAL A 155 -6.27 -25.72 -12.97
C VAL A 155 -5.58 -24.46 -13.51
N LYS A 156 -5.16 -24.47 -14.78
CA LYS A 156 -4.53 -23.29 -15.43
C LYS A 156 -5.43 -22.05 -15.44
N ARG A 157 -6.74 -22.24 -15.64
CA ARG A 157 -7.72 -21.15 -15.63
C ARG A 157 -7.87 -20.55 -14.25
N VAL A 158 -8.02 -21.39 -13.21
CA VAL A 158 -8.17 -20.89 -11.83
C VAL A 158 -6.88 -20.29 -11.28
N GLU A 159 -5.72 -20.84 -11.65
CA GLU A 159 -4.40 -20.24 -11.40
C GLU A 159 -4.32 -18.83 -11.98
N SER A 160 -4.59 -18.69 -13.28
CA SER A 160 -4.54 -17.39 -13.98
C SER A 160 -5.46 -16.36 -13.33
N ASN A 161 -6.70 -16.76 -13.01
CA ASN A 161 -7.67 -15.88 -12.34
C ASN A 161 -7.24 -15.51 -10.91
N GLY A 162 -6.66 -16.47 -10.18
CA GLY A 162 -6.12 -16.25 -8.84
C GLY A 162 -4.99 -15.22 -8.85
N ILE A 163 -4.02 -15.41 -9.74
CA ILE A 163 -2.90 -14.48 -9.95
C ILE A 163 -3.40 -13.08 -10.32
N ALA A 164 -4.36 -12.97 -11.25
CA ALA A 164 -4.93 -11.67 -11.63
C ALA A 164 -5.61 -10.97 -10.45
N THR A 165 -6.34 -11.73 -9.62
CA THR A 165 -7.00 -11.21 -8.41
C THR A 165 -5.99 -10.72 -7.37
N LEU A 166 -4.87 -11.44 -7.18
CA LEU A 166 -3.81 -11.02 -6.27
C LEU A 166 -3.15 -9.71 -6.76
N LYS A 167 -2.82 -9.63 -8.06
CA LYS A 167 -2.17 -8.44 -8.64
C LYS A 167 -2.97 -7.15 -8.45
N GLY A 168 -4.30 -7.24 -8.45
CA GLY A 168 -5.18 -6.08 -8.31
C GLY A 168 -5.41 -5.59 -6.88
N VAL A 169 -4.76 -6.16 -5.87
CA VAL A 169 -4.90 -5.70 -4.48
C VAL A 169 -3.92 -4.56 -4.21
N GLU A 170 -4.42 -3.40 -3.79
CA GLU A 170 -3.60 -2.22 -3.48
C GLU A 170 -4.11 -1.52 -2.21
N PRO A 171 -3.25 -0.83 -1.43
CA PRO A 171 -3.69 0.07 -0.36
C PRO A 171 -4.56 1.20 -0.90
N HIS A 172 -5.59 1.57 -0.15
CA HIS A 172 -6.41 2.74 -0.46
C HIS A 172 -5.84 3.96 0.29
N ILE A 173 -4.97 4.72 -0.39
CA ILE A 173 -4.21 5.83 0.20
C ILE A 173 -5.06 7.10 0.26
N VAL A 174 -5.49 7.49 1.45
CA VAL A 174 -6.33 8.68 1.67
C VAL A 174 -5.91 9.52 2.87
N VAL A 175 -5.35 8.92 3.92
CA VAL A 175 -5.18 9.62 5.21
C VAL A 175 -4.14 10.74 5.14
N LYS A 176 -2.95 10.49 4.56
CA LYS A 176 -1.92 11.54 4.39
C LYS A 176 -2.32 12.64 3.41
N PRO A 177 -2.82 12.34 2.19
CA PRO A 177 -3.26 13.36 1.25
C PRO A 177 -4.31 14.31 1.84
N GLU A 178 -5.33 13.78 2.51
CA GLU A 178 -6.37 14.59 3.15
C GLU A 178 -5.81 15.48 4.26
N ALA A 179 -4.87 14.97 5.06
CA ALA A 179 -4.21 15.76 6.09
C ALA A 179 -3.36 16.90 5.52
N GLN A 180 -2.63 16.64 4.43
CA GLN A 180 -1.84 17.66 3.72
C GLN A 180 -2.72 18.76 3.12
N GLU A 181 -3.86 18.39 2.52
CA GLU A 181 -4.83 19.35 2.00
C GLU A 181 -5.42 20.21 3.11
N ALA A 182 -5.77 19.62 4.25
CA ALA A 182 -6.33 20.34 5.40
C ALA A 182 -5.36 21.38 5.99
N ILE A 183 -4.08 21.04 6.18
CA ILE A 183 -3.10 22.01 6.69
C ILE A 183 -2.81 23.12 5.67
N LYS A 184 -2.81 22.80 4.37
CA LYS A 184 -2.66 23.80 3.31
C LYS A 184 -3.84 24.77 3.31
N ALA A 185 -5.07 24.27 3.40
CA ALA A 185 -6.26 25.11 3.47
C ALA A 185 -6.25 26.01 4.71
N SER A 186 -5.78 25.52 5.86
CA SER A 186 -5.60 26.33 7.07
C SER A 186 -4.56 27.45 6.87
N ALA A 187 -3.43 27.16 6.23
CA ALA A 187 -2.41 28.16 5.89
C ALA A 187 -2.96 29.26 4.97
N ASP A 188 -3.64 28.86 3.88
CA ASP A 188 -4.25 29.80 2.93
C ASP A 188 -5.29 30.70 3.63
N ASN A 189 -6.14 30.12 4.48
CA ASN A 189 -7.12 30.87 5.28
C ASN A 189 -6.46 31.83 6.27
N GLN A 190 -5.35 31.44 6.90
CA GLN A 190 -4.67 32.30 7.85
C GLN A 190 -4.00 33.48 7.16
N VAL A 191 -3.35 33.27 6.01
CA VAL A 191 -2.78 34.36 5.18
C VAL A 191 -3.86 35.37 4.82
N GLU A 192 -5.02 34.90 4.37
CA GLU A 192 -6.17 35.75 4.04
C GLU A 192 -6.72 36.49 5.27
N SER A 193 -6.76 35.83 6.44
CA SER A 193 -7.25 36.42 7.70
C SER A 193 -6.35 37.54 8.23
N ILE A 194 -5.04 37.45 8.04
CA ILE A 194 -4.08 38.43 8.59
C ILE A 194 -3.75 39.59 7.65
N LYS A 195 -4.08 39.51 6.35
CA LYS A 195 -3.67 40.50 5.34
C LYS A 195 -4.13 41.94 5.66
N ASP A 196 -5.28 42.06 6.33
CA ASP A 196 -5.90 43.35 6.67
C ASP A 196 -5.69 43.72 8.15
N THR A 197 -4.63 43.19 8.79
CA THR A 197 -4.31 43.50 10.19
C THR A 197 -4.12 45.01 10.37
N PRO A 198 -4.95 45.70 11.20
CA PRO A 198 -4.86 47.14 11.37
C PRO A 198 -3.48 47.59 11.84
N HIS A 199 -3.00 48.68 11.25
CA HIS A 199 -1.69 49.30 11.55
C HIS A 199 -0.45 48.44 11.26
N ALA A 200 -0.61 47.21 10.77
CA ALA A 200 0.52 46.40 10.34
C ALA A 200 1.21 47.06 9.14
N THR A 201 2.54 46.98 9.10
CA THR A 201 3.29 47.25 7.88
C THR A 201 3.35 46.00 7.00
N THR A 202 3.67 46.18 5.72
CA THR A 202 3.91 45.06 4.79
C THR A 202 5.01 44.14 5.32
N ASP A 203 6.09 44.67 5.90
CA ASP A 203 7.18 43.88 6.46
C ASP A 203 6.72 42.97 7.62
N GLU A 204 5.84 43.47 8.50
CA GLU A 204 5.29 42.70 9.62
C GLU A 204 4.29 41.62 9.15
N LEU A 205 3.55 41.89 8.07
CA LEU A 205 2.70 40.91 7.39
C LEU A 205 3.54 39.82 6.73
N ASP A 206 4.61 40.19 6.04
CA ASP A 206 5.52 39.27 5.37
C ASP A 206 6.24 38.35 6.37
N GLU A 207 6.66 38.88 7.53
CA GLU A 207 7.23 38.05 8.61
C GLU A 207 6.23 36.98 9.10
N ALA A 208 4.95 37.34 9.26
CA ALA A 208 3.91 36.40 9.67
C ALA A 208 3.58 35.39 8.57
N ASN A 209 3.47 35.82 7.31
CA ASN A 209 3.28 34.94 6.16
C ASN A 209 4.43 33.93 6.02
N GLN A 210 5.67 34.37 6.26
CA GLN A 210 6.83 33.49 6.26
C GLN A 210 6.74 32.43 7.37
N GLN A 211 6.36 32.82 8.60
CA GLN A 211 6.14 31.87 9.70
C GLN A 211 5.04 30.86 9.39
N ILE A 212 3.95 31.28 8.73
CA ILE A 212 2.87 30.37 8.29
C ILE A 212 3.42 29.36 7.28
N ASN A 213 4.15 29.83 6.27
CA ASN A 213 4.73 28.97 5.24
C ASN A 213 5.73 27.96 5.81
N ASP A 214 6.57 28.40 6.76
CA ASP A 214 7.54 27.51 7.42
C ASP A 214 6.84 26.46 8.29
N THR A 215 5.79 26.86 9.02
CA THR A 215 4.97 25.93 9.82
C THR A 215 4.23 24.91 8.93
N LEU A 216 3.70 25.36 7.79
CA LEU A 216 3.06 24.48 6.80
C LEU A 216 4.05 23.44 6.26
N LYS A 217 5.25 23.88 5.82
CA LYS A 217 6.28 22.96 5.30
C LYS A 217 6.70 21.93 6.33
N GLN A 218 6.90 22.35 7.57
CA GLN A 218 7.24 21.42 8.65
C GLN A 218 6.12 20.41 8.89
N GLY A 219 4.86 20.87 8.94
CA GLY A 219 3.71 19.97 9.10
C GLY A 219 3.54 18.98 7.95
N GLN A 220 3.80 19.39 6.71
CA GLN A 220 3.80 18.50 5.55
C GLN A 220 4.88 17.40 5.70
N GLN A 221 6.10 17.78 6.07
CA GLN A 221 7.19 16.85 6.31
C GLN A 221 6.89 15.89 7.47
N ASP A 222 6.30 16.39 8.56
CA ASP A 222 5.94 15.57 9.71
C ASP A 222 4.84 14.56 9.35
N ILE A 223 3.83 14.94 8.56
CA ILE A 223 2.82 14.01 8.02
C ILE A 223 3.48 12.91 7.18
N ASP A 224 4.39 13.29 6.27
CA ASP A 224 5.08 12.32 5.41
C ASP A 224 5.87 11.28 6.23
N ASN A 225 6.46 11.68 7.35
CA ASN A 225 7.28 10.83 8.22
C ASN A 225 6.48 9.93 9.18
N THR A 226 5.18 10.19 9.37
CA THR A 226 4.32 9.32 10.20
C THR A 226 3.86 8.08 9.44
N THR A 227 3.55 6.98 10.13
CA THR A 227 3.06 5.74 9.49
C THR A 227 1.67 5.32 9.94
N GLN A 228 1.17 5.86 11.05
CA GLN A 228 -0.11 5.47 11.65
C GLN A 228 -1.18 6.55 11.44
N ASP A 229 -2.42 6.15 11.20
CA ASP A 229 -3.54 7.08 10.99
C ASP A 229 -3.69 8.09 12.13
N ALA A 230 -3.59 7.60 13.38
CA ALA A 230 -3.72 8.46 14.56
C ALA A 230 -2.61 9.53 14.61
N ALA A 231 -1.37 9.15 14.28
CA ALA A 231 -0.24 10.07 14.28
C ALA A 231 -0.38 11.13 13.17
N VAL A 232 -0.85 10.75 11.97
CA VAL A 232 -1.15 11.70 10.88
C VAL A 232 -2.20 12.72 11.34
N ASN A 233 -3.28 12.24 11.97
CA ASN A 233 -4.35 13.10 12.49
C ASN A 233 -3.85 14.05 13.59
N ASP A 234 -2.98 13.59 14.47
CA ASP A 234 -2.39 14.41 15.53
C ASP A 234 -1.51 15.53 14.95
N VAL A 235 -0.61 15.20 14.01
CA VAL A 235 0.22 16.21 13.32
C VAL A 235 -0.67 17.23 12.62
N ARG A 236 -1.66 16.79 11.83
CA ARG A 236 -2.62 17.67 11.16
C ARG A 236 -3.23 18.68 12.13
N ASN A 237 -3.79 18.20 13.24
CA ASN A 237 -4.49 19.04 14.21
C ASN A 237 -3.52 20.02 14.91
N GLN A 238 -2.30 19.57 15.24
CA GLN A 238 -1.28 20.42 15.86
C GLN A 238 -0.79 21.51 14.90
N THR A 239 -0.53 21.17 13.63
CA THR A 239 -0.11 22.12 12.59
C THR A 239 -1.19 23.17 12.34
N ILE A 240 -2.46 22.77 12.20
CA ILE A 240 -3.59 23.71 12.04
C ILE A 240 -3.61 24.71 13.20
N LYS A 241 -3.56 24.20 14.44
CA LYS A 241 -3.58 25.06 15.63
C LYS A 241 -2.38 26.01 15.67
N ALA A 242 -1.19 25.56 15.29
CA ALA A 242 0.00 26.40 15.24
C ALA A 242 -0.14 27.51 14.20
N ILE A 243 -0.61 27.18 12.99
CA ILE A 243 -0.87 28.14 11.91
C ILE A 243 -1.87 29.21 12.36
N GLU A 244 -3.00 28.80 12.92
CA GLU A 244 -4.08 29.72 13.35
C GLU A 244 -3.62 30.72 14.42
N GLN A 245 -2.62 30.37 15.23
CA GLN A 245 -2.03 31.22 16.26
C GLN A 245 -1.04 32.27 15.73
N ILE A 246 -0.54 32.15 14.50
CA ILE A 246 0.44 33.09 13.94
C ILE A 246 -0.27 34.39 13.58
N LYS A 247 0.21 35.52 14.12
CA LYS A 247 -0.31 36.87 13.86
C LYS A 247 0.83 37.86 13.59
N PRO A 248 0.61 38.90 12.76
CA PRO A 248 1.59 39.97 12.55
C PRO A 248 1.95 40.66 13.87
N LYS A 249 3.24 40.93 14.07
CA LYS A 249 3.73 41.63 15.26
C LYS A 249 3.68 43.15 15.04
N VAL A 250 2.48 43.72 15.11
CA VAL A 250 2.25 45.16 14.88
C VAL A 250 2.96 46.03 15.91
N ARG A 251 4.10 46.63 15.53
CA ARG A 251 4.95 47.38 16.44
C ARG A 251 5.54 48.63 15.81
N ARG A 252 5.88 48.63 14.52
CA ARG A 252 6.71 49.68 13.94
C ARG A 252 6.05 51.05 13.98
N LYS A 253 4.80 51.16 13.50
CA LYS A 253 4.05 52.43 13.57
C LYS A 253 3.87 52.92 15.00
N ARG A 254 3.55 52.02 15.94
CA ARG A 254 3.38 52.38 17.35
C ARG A 254 4.67 52.98 17.94
N ALA A 255 5.79 52.30 17.74
CA ALA A 255 7.08 52.79 18.24
C ALA A 255 7.46 54.15 17.62
N ALA A 256 7.15 54.38 16.34
CA ALA A 256 7.40 55.67 15.70
C ALA A 256 6.51 56.79 16.27
N LEU A 257 5.22 56.50 16.51
CA LEU A 257 4.32 57.44 17.17
C LEU A 257 4.78 57.80 18.59
N ASP A 258 5.22 56.80 19.37
CA ASP A 258 5.75 57.01 20.72
C ASP A 258 6.98 57.93 20.70
N ASN A 259 7.91 57.74 19.74
CA ASN A 259 9.10 58.59 19.58
C ASN A 259 8.75 60.03 19.17
N ILE A 260 7.77 60.21 18.27
CA ILE A 260 7.26 61.55 17.89
C ILE A 260 6.61 62.24 19.08
N ASP A 261 5.87 61.52 19.92
CA ASP A 261 5.27 62.08 21.12
C ASP A 261 6.32 62.51 22.16
N GLU A 262 7.39 61.74 22.33
CA GLU A 262 8.52 62.12 23.17
C GLU A 262 9.21 63.39 22.66
N SER A 263 9.51 63.44 21.36
CA SER A 263 10.12 64.63 20.72
C SER A 263 9.24 65.87 20.86
N ASN A 264 7.94 65.74 20.61
CA ASN A 264 6.96 66.81 20.80
C ASN A 264 6.93 67.32 22.25
N ASN A 265 6.92 66.43 23.24
CA ASN A 265 6.92 66.82 24.65
C ASN A 265 8.19 67.60 25.03
N ASN A 266 9.35 67.12 24.58
CA ASN A 266 10.62 67.83 24.79
C ASN A 266 10.60 69.22 24.17
N GLN A 267 10.04 69.36 22.96
CA GLN A 267 9.95 70.65 22.27
C GLN A 267 8.93 71.60 22.91
N LEU A 268 7.79 71.08 23.38
CA LEU A 268 6.81 71.86 24.14
C LEU A 268 7.42 72.44 25.41
N ASP A 269 8.22 71.65 26.12
CA ASP A 269 8.93 72.10 27.32
C ASP A 269 10.00 73.14 26.98
N ALA A 270 10.71 72.99 25.85
CA ALA A 270 11.65 74.01 25.38
C ALA A 270 10.94 75.35 25.09
N ILE A 271 9.84 75.34 24.34
CA ILE A 271 9.04 76.54 24.01
C ILE A 271 8.49 77.21 25.27
N ARG A 272 8.00 76.43 26.24
CA ARG A 272 7.46 76.96 27.51
C ARG A 272 8.53 77.66 28.36
N ASN A 273 9.77 77.21 28.26
CA ASN A 273 10.89 77.72 29.05
C ASN A 273 11.71 78.80 28.32
N THR A 274 11.36 79.17 27.08
CA THR A 274 12.06 80.22 26.33
C THR A 274 11.92 81.59 27.01
N LEU A 275 13.06 82.19 27.38
CA LEU A 275 13.13 83.54 27.98
C LEU A 275 12.77 84.62 26.93
N ASP A 276 12.36 85.80 27.39
CA ASP A 276 12.02 86.97 26.55
C ASP A 276 10.86 86.75 25.55
N THR A 277 9.95 85.82 25.83
CA THR A 277 8.72 85.59 25.06
C THR A 277 7.46 85.93 25.85
N THR A 278 6.44 86.43 25.16
CA THR A 278 5.08 86.60 25.69
C THR A 278 4.29 85.30 25.63
N GLN A 279 3.17 85.24 26.36
CA GLN A 279 2.28 84.07 26.32
C GLN A 279 1.66 83.85 24.94
N ASP A 280 1.33 84.93 24.23
CA ASP A 280 0.73 84.86 22.90
C ASP A 280 1.73 84.30 21.87
N GLU A 281 3.00 84.73 21.93
CA GLU A 281 4.07 84.17 21.09
C GLU A 281 4.29 82.68 21.34
N ARG A 282 4.28 82.26 22.62
CA ARG A 282 4.36 80.83 22.98
C ARG A 282 3.17 80.03 22.46
N ASN A 283 1.95 80.56 22.58
CA ASN A 283 0.75 79.87 22.09
C ASN A 283 0.79 79.69 20.56
N VAL A 284 1.26 80.70 19.81
CA VAL A 284 1.44 80.59 18.36
C VAL A 284 2.45 79.49 18.00
N ALA A 285 3.56 79.40 18.72
CA ALA A 285 4.56 78.35 18.52
C ALA A 285 4.03 76.95 18.85
N ILE A 286 3.29 76.80 19.95
CA ILE A 286 2.64 75.55 20.35
C ILE A 286 1.61 75.10 19.29
N ASP A 287 0.81 76.03 18.77
CA ASP A 287 -0.17 75.72 17.71
C ASP A 287 0.51 75.29 16.41
N ALA A 288 1.64 75.91 16.05
CA ALA A 288 2.44 75.51 14.90
C ALA A 288 3.03 74.10 15.09
N LEU A 289 3.63 73.82 16.24
CA LEU A 289 4.17 72.50 16.59
C LEU A 289 3.09 71.42 16.55
N ASN A 290 1.92 71.66 17.14
CA ASN A 290 0.80 70.73 17.12
C ASN A 290 0.34 70.40 15.68
N LYS A 291 0.35 71.38 14.76
CA LYS A 291 0.03 71.13 13.34
C LYS A 291 1.07 70.23 12.68
N ILE A 292 2.36 70.48 12.92
CA ILE A 292 3.46 69.66 12.38
C ILE A 292 3.35 68.22 12.90
N VAL A 293 3.20 68.05 14.22
CA VAL A 293 3.09 66.73 14.85
C VAL A 293 1.88 65.96 14.33
N ASN A 294 0.71 66.62 14.21
CA ASN A 294 -0.47 65.96 13.65
C ASN A 294 -0.28 65.53 12.19
N ALA A 295 0.43 66.31 11.38
CA ALA A 295 0.77 65.93 10.01
C ALA A 295 1.68 64.69 9.99
N ILE A 296 2.75 64.69 10.79
CA ILE A 296 3.68 63.55 10.91
C ILE A 296 2.94 62.28 11.34
N LYS A 297 2.07 62.37 12.36
CA LYS A 297 1.29 61.22 12.85
C LYS A 297 0.36 60.66 11.77
N ASN A 298 -0.25 61.53 10.97
CA ASN A 298 -1.08 61.10 9.83
C ASN A 298 -0.24 60.40 8.76
N ASP A 299 0.95 60.93 8.46
CA ASP A 299 1.86 60.32 7.48
C ASP A 299 2.32 58.92 7.95
N ILE A 300 2.71 58.77 9.23
CA ILE A 300 3.04 57.47 9.83
C ILE A 300 1.88 56.48 9.71
N ALA A 301 0.64 56.94 9.91
CA ALA A 301 -0.54 56.09 9.76
C ALA A 301 -0.71 55.57 8.31
N GLN A 302 -0.36 56.38 7.31
CA GLN A 302 -0.45 56.05 5.88
C GLN A 302 0.73 55.26 5.33
N ASN A 303 1.90 55.27 5.99
CA ASN A 303 3.05 54.48 5.56
C ASN A 303 2.70 52.99 5.50
N LYS A 304 3.23 52.30 4.50
CA LYS A 304 2.98 50.88 4.25
C LYS A 304 4.13 50.01 4.74
N THR A 305 5.36 50.48 4.63
CA THR A 305 6.56 49.71 5.01
C THR A 305 7.23 50.26 6.26
N ASN A 306 8.07 49.44 6.90
CA ASN A 306 8.91 49.88 8.02
C ASN A 306 9.86 51.01 7.60
N ALA A 307 10.44 50.90 6.40
CA ALA A 307 11.36 51.92 5.89
C ALA A 307 10.69 53.29 5.65
N GLU A 308 9.43 53.29 5.21
CA GLU A 308 8.65 54.53 5.09
C GLU A 308 8.37 55.14 6.48
N VAL A 309 7.97 54.31 7.45
CA VAL A 309 7.75 54.75 8.84
C VAL A 309 9.03 55.33 9.43
N ASP A 310 10.18 54.67 9.26
CA ASP A 310 11.49 55.12 9.75
C ASP A 310 11.88 56.48 9.15
N ARG A 311 11.60 56.66 7.85
CA ARG A 311 11.88 57.91 7.15
C ARG A 311 11.01 59.04 7.68
N THR A 312 9.69 58.84 7.76
CA THR A 312 8.75 59.84 8.27
C THR A 312 9.04 60.20 9.73
N GLU A 313 9.42 59.22 10.57
CA GLU A 313 9.86 59.47 11.95
C GLU A 313 11.10 60.35 12.00
N THR A 314 12.12 60.02 11.20
CA THR A 314 13.40 60.76 11.17
C THR A 314 13.19 62.19 10.68
N ASP A 315 12.52 62.36 9.54
CA ASP A 315 12.22 63.67 8.97
C ASP A 315 11.33 64.48 9.91
N GLY A 316 10.33 63.84 10.54
CA GLY A 316 9.44 64.46 11.51
C GLY A 316 10.15 64.97 12.75
N ASN A 317 11.07 64.17 13.32
CA ASN A 317 11.87 64.59 14.47
C ASN A 317 12.77 65.78 14.15
N ASN A 318 13.37 65.82 12.97
CA ASN A 318 14.17 66.97 12.52
C ASN A 318 13.31 68.24 12.44
N ASN A 319 12.10 68.15 11.88
CA ASN A 319 11.18 69.28 11.75
C ASN A 319 10.69 69.80 13.12
N ILE A 320 10.41 68.90 14.07
CA ILE A 320 10.03 69.28 15.44
C ILE A 320 11.15 70.10 16.10
N GLN A 321 12.41 69.76 15.83
CA GLN A 321 13.58 70.41 16.42
C GLN A 321 13.99 71.71 15.69
N SER A 322 13.86 71.79 14.36
CA SER A 322 14.41 72.89 13.55
C SER A 322 13.59 74.18 13.55
N ASP A 323 12.27 74.10 13.72
CA ASP A 323 11.37 75.25 13.51
C ASP A 323 11.37 76.26 14.67
N PHE A 324 12.11 75.96 15.74
CA PHE A 324 12.05 76.70 17.02
C PHE A 324 13.42 76.91 17.70
N THR A 325 14.51 76.58 17.03
CA THR A 325 15.90 76.96 17.41
C THR A 325 16.33 78.23 16.70
#